data_AF-A0A914K4F3-F1
#
_entry.id   AF-A0A914K4F3-F1
#
_cell.length_a   1.000
_cell.length_b   1.000
_cell.length_c   1.000
_cell.angle_alpha   90.00
_cell.angle_beta   90.00
_cell.angle_gamma   90.00
#
_symmetry.space_group_name_H-M   'P 1'
#
loop_
_entity.id
_entity.type
_entity.pdbx_description
1 polymer ?
#
loop_
_entity_poly.entity_id
_entity_poly.type
_entity_poly.pdbx_seq_one_letter_code
_entity_poly.pdbx_strand_id
1 'polypeptide(L)'
;MAYLFNIAYGVGKAGCDRLAADMAVDLAPSNVASISLWPGPVKTEIVQQVVLQSQASTAATKSIFEKGETTEFSGKCIVELFKDKNLLNETGKILTTAELAVKYGIKDEGGSQPIELPERFEKYLKVVNELRNWKDAKLNAKI
;
A
#
# COMPACT_ATOMS: atom_id res chain seq x y z
N MET A 1 -10.70 7.01 14.22
CA MET A 1 -10.81 5.98 13.17
C MET A 1 -12.26 5.56 13.10
N ALA A 2 -12.90 5.63 11.93
CA ALA A 2 -14.19 4.98 11.76
C ALA A 2 -13.95 3.47 11.58
N TYR A 3 -14.65 2.63 12.33
CA TYR A 3 -14.57 1.18 12.18
C TYR A 3 -15.24 0.78 10.86
N LEU A 4 -14.44 0.70 9.80
CA LEU A 4 -14.93 0.40 8.44
C LEU A 4 -14.84 -1.09 8.10
N PHE A 5 -13.85 -1.79 8.66
CA PHE A 5 -13.56 -3.18 8.34
C PHE A 5 -13.58 -4.03 9.60
N ASN A 6 -14.03 -5.28 9.45
CA ASN A 6 -14.12 -6.21 10.56
C ASN A 6 -12.73 -6.67 11.06
N ILE A 7 -12.73 -7.31 12.23
CA ILE A 7 -11.51 -7.81 12.89
C ILE A 7 -10.70 -8.72 11.95
N ALA A 8 -11.36 -9.70 11.32
CA ALA A 8 -10.70 -10.66 10.44
C ALA A 8 -9.99 -9.98 9.26
N TYR A 9 -10.63 -8.98 8.65
CA TYR A 9 -10.04 -8.18 7.59
C TYR A 9 -8.80 -7.43 8.09
N GLY A 10 -8.90 -6.73 9.23
CA GLY A 10 -7.79 -5.96 9.80
C GLY A 10 -6.58 -6.84 10.14
N VAL A 11 -6.82 -7.98 10.78
CA VAL A 11 -5.77 -8.97 11.11
C VAL A 11 -5.11 -9.50 9.84
N GLY A 12 -5.90 -9.86 8.82
CA GLY A 12 -5.37 -10.36 7.56
C GLY A 12 -4.44 -9.34 6.87
N LYS A 13 -4.86 -8.08 6.80
CA LYS A 13 -4.05 -7.01 6.19
C LYS A 13 -2.78 -6.71 6.98
N ALA A 14 -2.86 -6.61 8.30
CA ALA A 14 -1.68 -6.42 9.15
C ALA A 14 -0.68 -7.61 9.04
N GLY A 15 -1.21 -8.82 8.87
CA GLY A 15 -0.42 -10.02 8.61
C GLY A 15 0.37 -9.93 7.30
N CYS A 16 -0.23 -9.41 6.22
CA CYS A 16 0.48 -9.18 4.96
C CYS A 16 1.67 -8.23 5.12
N ASP A 17 1.50 -7.13 5.88
CA ASP A 17 2.59 -6.19 6.11
C ASP A 17 3.75 -6.81 6.90
N ARG A 18 3.43 -7.65 7.89
CA ARG A 18 4.43 -8.38 8.66
C ARG A 18 5.15 -9.41 7.79
N LEU A 19 4.40 -10.17 6.99
CA LEU A 19 4.95 -11.15 6.07
C LEU A 19 5.94 -10.51 5.09
N ALA A 20 5.60 -9.36 4.50
CA ALA A 20 6.51 -8.66 3.58
C ALA A 20 7.82 -8.24 4.27
N ALA A 21 7.73 -7.72 5.50
CA ALA A 21 8.89 -7.33 6.28
C ALA A 21 9.80 -8.52 6.65
N ASP A 22 9.23 -9.62 7.11
CA ASP A 22 10.01 -10.80 7.50
C ASP A 22 10.63 -11.47 6.27
N MET A 23 9.87 -11.62 5.17
CA MET A 23 10.41 -12.12 3.89
C MET A 23 11.54 -11.24 3.35
N ALA A 24 11.52 -9.93 3.58
CA ALA A 24 12.60 -9.06 3.14
C ALA A 24 13.94 -9.40 3.80
N VAL A 25 13.93 -9.85 5.06
CA VAL A 25 15.14 -10.31 5.77
C VAL A 25 15.68 -11.58 5.12
N ASP A 26 14.82 -12.56 4.89
CA ASP A 26 15.18 -13.87 4.35
C ASP A 26 15.61 -13.83 2.88
N LEU A 27 14.97 -12.96 2.09
CA LEU A 27 15.13 -12.89 0.64
C LEU A 27 16.17 -11.86 0.16
N ALA A 28 16.56 -10.89 1.00
CA ALA A 28 17.57 -9.89 0.65
C ALA A 28 18.90 -10.50 0.16
N PRO A 29 19.46 -11.59 0.76
CA PRO A 29 20.67 -12.24 0.24
C PRO A 29 20.56 -12.76 -1.19
N SER A 30 19.34 -13.12 -1.60
CA SER A 30 19.02 -13.61 -2.95
C SER A 30 18.63 -12.48 -3.91
N ASN A 31 18.80 -11.22 -3.50
CA ASN A 31 18.46 -10.04 -4.28
C ASN A 31 16.98 -9.99 -4.71
N VAL A 32 16.08 -10.48 -3.85
CA VAL A 32 14.63 -10.45 -4.08
C VAL A 32 14.00 -9.46 -3.10
N ALA A 33 13.21 -8.52 -3.64
CA ALA A 33 12.47 -7.54 -2.85
C ALA A 33 11.08 -8.06 -2.47
N SER A 34 10.68 -7.87 -1.22
CA SER A 34 9.34 -8.15 -0.71
C SER A 34 8.74 -6.87 -0.14
N ILE A 35 7.57 -6.44 -0.64
CA ILE A 35 7.00 -5.12 -0.36
C ILE A 35 5.51 -5.28 -0.10
N SER A 36 4.97 -4.55 0.89
CA SER A 36 3.53 -4.41 1.08
C SER A 36 3.03 -3.17 0.35
N LEU A 37 2.23 -3.35 -0.71
CA LEU A 37 1.65 -2.23 -1.45
C LEU A 37 0.28 -1.88 -0.88
N TRP A 38 0.06 -0.61 -0.59
CA TRP A 38 -1.20 -0.05 -0.11
C TRP A 38 -1.80 0.87 -1.18
N PRO A 39 -2.72 0.35 -2.02
CA PRO A 39 -3.56 1.20 -2.85
C PRO A 39 -4.49 2.10 -2.04
N GLY A 40 -4.92 3.21 -2.63
CA GLY A 40 -6.03 4.00 -2.13
C GLY A 40 -7.38 3.29 -2.30
N PRO A 41 -8.50 4.00 -2.22
CA PRO A 41 -9.80 3.44 -2.57
C PRO A 41 -9.83 3.05 -4.04
N VAL A 42 -9.84 1.75 -4.36
CA VAL A 42 -9.79 1.27 -5.75
C VAL A 42 -11.19 0.96 -6.29
N LYS A 43 -11.51 1.46 -7.49
CA LYS A 43 -12.80 1.29 -8.16
C LYS A 43 -12.95 -0.07 -8.86
N THR A 44 -12.71 -1.15 -8.13
CA THR A 44 -12.93 -2.53 -8.62
C THR A 44 -14.41 -2.78 -8.98
N GLU A 45 -14.67 -3.79 -9.79
CA GLU A 45 -16.01 -4.22 -10.18
C GLU A 45 -16.88 -4.53 -8.95
N ILE A 46 -16.28 -5.17 -7.93
CA ILE A 46 -16.97 -5.45 -6.67
C ILE A 46 -17.33 -4.15 -5.96
N VAL A 47 -16.40 -3.20 -5.83
CA VAL A 47 -16.67 -1.89 -5.19
C VAL A 47 -17.75 -1.11 -5.94
N GLN A 48 -17.74 -1.16 -7.27
CA GLN A 48 -18.78 -0.53 -8.08
C GLN A 48 -20.15 -1.10 -7.73
N GLN A 49 -20.28 -2.42 -7.62
CA GLN A 49 -21.55 -3.09 -7.29
C GLN A 49 -21.97 -2.87 -5.84
N VAL A 50 -21.09 -3.15 -4.88
CA VAL A 50 -21.46 -3.23 -3.45
C VAL A 50 -21.39 -1.87 -2.74
N VAL A 51 -20.62 -0.91 -3.25
CA VAL A 51 -20.49 0.41 -2.66
C VAL A 51 -21.20 1.46 -3.50
N LEU A 52 -20.77 1.68 -4.75
CA LEU A 52 -21.21 2.83 -5.54
C LEU A 52 -22.68 2.69 -6.00
N GLN A 53 -23.07 1.50 -6.47
CA GLN A 53 -24.43 1.22 -6.96
C GLN A 53 -25.39 0.74 -5.86
N SER A 54 -24.88 0.36 -4.69
CA SER A 54 -25.71 -0.12 -3.58
C SER A 54 -26.54 0.99 -2.94
N GLN A 55 -27.83 0.73 -2.71
CA GLN A 55 -28.71 1.62 -1.95
C GLN A 55 -28.44 1.57 -0.44
N ALA A 56 -27.82 0.50 0.06
CA ALA A 56 -27.46 0.35 1.46
C ALA A 56 -26.19 1.13 1.86
N SER A 57 -25.43 1.61 0.86
CA SER A 57 -24.18 2.35 1.09
C SER A 57 -24.45 3.82 1.39
N THR A 58 -23.80 4.33 2.43
CA THR A 58 -23.94 5.74 2.83
C THR A 58 -23.29 6.67 1.81
N ALA A 59 -23.76 7.92 1.73
CA ALA A 59 -23.15 8.94 0.87
C ALA A 59 -21.66 9.17 1.20
N ALA A 60 -21.29 9.09 2.49
CA ALA A 60 -19.90 9.19 2.93
C ALA A 60 -19.03 8.02 2.43
N THR A 61 -19.57 6.80 2.39
CA THR A 61 -18.85 5.65 1.83
C THR A 61 -18.69 5.80 0.32
N LYS A 62 -19.73 6.24 -0.39
CA LYS A 62 -19.68 6.41 -1.85
C LYS A 62 -18.65 7.45 -2.27
N SER A 63 -18.62 8.61 -1.61
CA SER A 63 -17.71 9.71 -1.96
C SER A 63 -16.22 9.35 -1.84
N ILE A 64 -15.87 8.40 -0.96
CA ILE A 64 -14.50 7.88 -0.84
C ILE A 64 -14.06 7.17 -2.12
N PHE A 65 -14.95 6.39 -2.75
CA PHE A 65 -14.62 5.58 -3.93
C PHE A 65 -14.91 6.28 -5.26
N GLU A 66 -15.78 7.28 -5.30
CA GLU A 66 -16.05 8.07 -6.52
C GLU A 66 -14.78 8.74 -7.07
N LYS A 67 -13.94 9.27 -6.17
CA LYS A 67 -12.61 9.82 -6.49
C LYS A 67 -11.48 8.81 -6.33
N GLY A 68 -11.83 7.53 -6.28
CA GLY A 68 -10.90 6.43 -6.10
C GLY A 68 -10.01 6.19 -7.32
N GLU A 69 -8.96 5.42 -7.09
CA GLU A 69 -7.98 4.98 -8.08
C GLU A 69 -8.59 3.96 -9.05
N THR A 70 -8.07 3.92 -10.27
CA THR A 70 -8.31 2.80 -11.19
C THR A 70 -7.52 1.56 -10.74
N THR A 71 -7.95 0.39 -11.18
CA THR A 71 -7.20 -0.86 -10.95
C THR A 71 -5.85 -0.85 -11.69
N GLU A 72 -5.79 -0.22 -12.86
CA GLU A 72 -4.57 -0.06 -13.66
C GLU A 72 -3.49 0.75 -12.92
N PHE A 73 -3.89 1.74 -12.11
CA PHE A 73 -2.98 2.62 -11.42
C PHE A 73 -2.01 1.90 -10.49
N SER A 74 -2.50 0.91 -9.74
CA SER A 74 -1.66 0.05 -8.91
C SER A 74 -0.61 -0.69 -9.75
N GLY A 75 -1.01 -1.17 -10.93
CA GLY A 75 -0.09 -1.81 -11.89
C GLY A 75 0.99 -0.85 -12.39
N LYS A 76 0.64 0.39 -12.72
CA LYS A 76 1.63 1.42 -13.11
C LYS A 76 2.66 1.67 -12.01
N CYS A 77 2.20 1.77 -10.76
CA CYS A 77 3.08 1.94 -9.61
C CYS A 77 4.06 0.77 -9.46
N ILE A 78 3.58 -0.47 -9.61
CA ILE A 78 4.43 -1.67 -9.55
C ILE A 78 5.47 -1.68 -10.67
N VAL A 79 5.09 -1.31 -11.89
CA VAL A 79 6.00 -1.28 -13.04
C VAL A 79 7.13 -0.28 -12.84
N GLU A 80 6.83 0.95 -12.38
CA GLU A 80 7.88 1.94 -12.12
C GLU A 80 8.76 1.57 -10.93
N LEU A 81 8.17 1.02 -9.87
CA LEU A 81 8.91 0.49 -8.73
C LEU A 81 9.87 -0.64 -9.16
N PHE A 82 9.43 -1.55 -10.03
CA PHE A 82 10.25 -2.64 -10.54
C PHE A 82 11.44 -2.16 -11.40
N LYS A 83 11.28 -1.04 -12.12
CA LYS A 83 12.36 -0.43 -12.92
C LYS A 83 13.40 0.31 -12.06
N ASP A 84 13.06 0.64 -10.81
CA ASP A 84 13.97 1.34 -9.91
C ASP A 84 15.19 0.47 -9.58
N LYS A 85 16.37 0.93 -10.01
CA LYS A 85 17.64 0.25 -9.72
C LYS A 85 17.92 0.13 -8.21
N ASN A 86 17.27 0.97 -7.41
CA ASN A 86 17.34 0.96 -5.96
C ASN A 86 16.16 0.25 -5.29
N LEU A 87 15.40 -0.59 -6.01
CA LEU A 87 14.24 -1.33 -5.49
C LEU A 87 14.51 -2.05 -4.16
N LEU A 88 15.70 -2.66 -3.99
CA LEU A 88 16.06 -3.31 -2.73
C LEU A 88 16.17 -2.36 -1.53
N ASN A 89 16.27 -1.05 -1.73
CA ASN A 89 16.17 -0.09 -0.62
C ASN A 89 14.73 0.05 -0.12
N GLU A 90 13.75 -0.42 -0.88
CA GLU A 90 12.33 -0.41 -0.52
C GLU A 90 11.83 -1.75 0.02
N THR A 91 12.64 -2.82 -0.04
CA THR A 91 12.25 -4.13 0.50
C THR A 91 11.95 -4.05 2.01
N GLY A 92 10.90 -4.76 2.42
CA GLY A 92 10.38 -4.82 3.79
C GLY A 92 9.47 -3.65 4.17
N LYS A 93 9.28 -2.67 3.29
CA LYS A 93 8.44 -1.50 3.56
C LYS A 93 7.00 -1.70 3.12
N ILE A 94 6.14 -0.93 3.76
CA ILE A 94 4.80 -0.57 3.29
C ILE A 94 4.94 0.66 2.40
N LEU A 95 4.51 0.57 1.15
CA LEU A 95 4.51 1.69 0.20
C LEU A 95 3.09 1.95 -0.27
N THR A 96 2.70 3.22 -0.37
CA THR A 96 1.40 3.58 -0.93
C THR A 96 1.50 3.94 -2.41
N THR A 97 0.43 3.69 -3.16
CA THR A 97 0.32 4.14 -4.56
C THR A 97 0.44 5.66 -4.69
N ALA A 98 -0.05 6.42 -3.71
CA ALA A 98 0.10 7.88 -3.63
C ALA A 98 1.59 8.31 -3.54
N GLU A 99 2.35 7.72 -2.62
CA GLU A 99 3.79 8.01 -2.48
C GLU A 99 4.57 7.62 -3.75
N LEU A 100 4.27 6.46 -4.33
CA LEU A 100 4.91 6.01 -5.56
C LEU A 100 4.57 6.90 -6.74
N ALA A 101 3.34 7.42 -6.81
CA ALA A 101 2.91 8.32 -7.85
C ALA A 101 3.65 9.66 -7.81
N VAL A 102 3.85 10.20 -6.60
CA VAL A 102 4.67 11.41 -6.41
C VAL A 102 6.13 11.09 -6.75
N LYS A 103 6.69 10.00 -6.23
CA LYS A 103 8.10 9.60 -6.43
C LYS A 103 8.46 9.43 -7.91
N TYR A 104 7.58 8.80 -8.69
CA TYR A 104 7.85 8.44 -10.09
C TYR A 104 7.08 9.30 -11.10
N GLY A 105 6.35 10.32 -10.66
CA GLY A 105 5.56 11.20 -11.54
C GLY A 105 4.42 10.48 -12.26
N ILE A 106 3.87 9.42 -11.67
CA ILE A 106 2.79 8.62 -12.25
C ILE A 106 1.47 9.38 -12.09
N LYS A 107 0.63 9.28 -13.11
CA LYS A 107 -0.74 9.79 -13.11
C LYS A 107 -1.71 8.65 -13.39
N ASP A 108 -2.87 8.73 -12.76
CA ASP A 108 -3.99 7.86 -13.05
C ASP A 108 -4.76 8.38 -14.28
N GLU A 109 -5.84 7.70 -14.64
CA GLU A 109 -6.74 8.07 -15.71
C GLU A 109 -7.21 9.54 -15.58
N GLY A 110 -7.31 10.22 -16.73
CA GLY A 110 -7.65 11.64 -16.79
C GLY A 110 -6.55 12.58 -16.26
N GLY A 111 -5.35 12.06 -15.98
CA GLY A 111 -4.22 12.86 -15.48
C GLY A 111 -4.32 13.18 -13.98
N SER A 112 -5.21 12.50 -13.26
CA SER A 112 -5.38 12.66 -11.82
C SER A 112 -4.21 12.06 -11.03
N GLN A 113 -4.00 12.53 -9.81
CA GLN A 113 -3.13 11.89 -8.84
C GLN A 113 -3.97 11.49 -7.62
N PRO A 114 -3.56 10.41 -6.91
CA PRO A 114 -4.26 9.94 -5.72
C PRO A 114 -4.39 11.01 -4.65
N ILE A 115 -5.42 10.86 -3.82
CA ILE A 115 -5.62 11.72 -2.67
C ILE A 115 -4.42 11.57 -1.72
N GLU A 116 -3.83 12.69 -1.32
CA GLU A 116 -2.75 12.71 -0.33
C GLU A 116 -3.19 12.02 0.96
N LEU A 117 -2.27 11.24 1.53
CA LEU A 117 -2.53 10.57 2.79
C LEU A 117 -2.63 11.63 3.90
N PRO A 118 -3.59 11.50 4.84
CA PRO A 118 -3.61 12.38 6.00
C PRO A 118 -2.28 12.26 6.75
N GLU A 119 -1.70 13.38 7.20
CA GLU A 119 -0.37 13.45 7.87
C GLU A 119 -0.16 12.36 8.95
N ARG A 120 -1.20 12.06 9.74
CA ARG A 120 -1.14 11.00 10.77
C ARG A 120 -0.80 9.61 10.20
N PHE A 121 -1.27 9.30 8.99
CA PHE A 121 -1.01 8.03 8.30
C PHE A 121 0.41 8.01 7.76
N GLU A 122 0.87 9.11 7.16
CA GLU A 122 2.25 9.24 6.69
C GLU A 122 3.24 9.04 7.85
N LYS A 123 2.98 9.70 8.99
CA LYS A 123 3.80 9.54 10.20
C LYS A 123 3.80 8.10 10.71
N TYR A 124 2.65 7.43 10.71
CA TYR A 124 2.54 6.02 11.09
C TYR A 124 3.38 5.13 10.17
N LEU A 125 3.21 5.27 8.85
CA LEU A 125 3.93 4.47 7.85
C LEU A 125 5.43 4.68 7.96
N LYS A 126 5.88 5.93 8.13
CA LYS A 126 7.29 6.25 8.36
C LYS A 126 7.86 5.49 9.57
N VAL A 127 7.19 5.57 10.72
CA VAL A 127 7.63 4.87 11.94
C VAL A 127 7.65 3.36 11.75
N VAL A 128 6.60 2.78 11.13
CA VAL A 128 6.54 1.33 10.89
C VAL A 128 7.66 0.87 9.95
N ASN A 129 7.91 1.60 8.87
CA ASN A 129 8.95 1.28 7.91
C ASN A 129 10.36 1.42 8.51
N GLU A 130 10.58 2.41 9.38
CA GLU A 130 11.84 2.57 10.12
C GLU A 130 12.06 1.39 11.10
N LEU A 131 11.04 1.02 11.87
CA LEU A 131 11.13 -0.10 12.83
C LEU A 131 11.34 -1.46 12.18
N ARG A 132 10.93 -1.63 10.92
CA ARG A 132 11.00 -2.90 10.17
C ARG A 132 12.14 -2.94 9.16
N ASN A 133 13.13 -2.07 9.31
CA ASN A 133 14.29 -2.05 8.43
C ASN A 133 15.06 -3.38 8.48
N TRP A 134 15.02 -4.11 7.37
CA TRP A 134 15.64 -5.44 7.25
C TRP A 134 17.16 -5.43 7.49
N LYS A 135 17.82 -4.29 7.27
CA LYS A 135 19.26 -4.13 7.52
C LYS A 135 19.58 -4.20 9.02
N ASP A 136 18.65 -3.75 9.86
CA ASP A 136 18.81 -3.75 11.32
C ASP A 136 18.44 -5.13 11.92
N ALA A 137 17.55 -5.87 11.26
CA ALA A 137 17.11 -7.20 11.71
C ALA A 137 18.24 -8.25 11.71
N LYS A 138 19.24 -8.12 10.83
CA LYS A 138 20.40 -9.05 10.78
C LYS A 138 21.25 -9.03 12.06
N LEU A 139 21.14 -8.01 12.92
CA LEU A 139 21.84 -8.01 14.21
C LEU A 139 21.23 -8.98 15.23
N ASN A 140 19.95 -9.34 15.10
CA ASN A 140 19.17 -10.01 16.15
C ASN A 140 18.77 -11.46 15.81
N ALA A 141 19.00 -11.92 14.59
CA ALA A 141 18.61 -13.26 14.12
C ALA A 141 19.67 -14.36 14.42
N LYS A 142 20.23 -14.35 15.63
CA LYS A 142 20.93 -15.52 16.20
C LYS A 142 19.99 -16.20 17.19
N ILE A 143 19.12 -17.07 16.68
CA ILE A 143 18.35 -18.02 17.49
C ILE A 143 18.75 -19.42 17.03
#